data_AF-A0A2S7KT33-F1
#
_entry.id   AF-A0A2S7KT33-F1
#
_cell.length_a   1.000
_cell.length_b   1.000
_cell.length_c   1.000
_cell.angle_alpha   90.00
_cell.angle_beta   90.00
_cell.angle_gamma   90.00
#
_symmetry.space_group_name_H-M   'P 1'
#
loop_
_entity.id
_entity.type
_entity.pdbx_description
1 polymer ?
#
loop_
_entity_poly.entity_id
_entity_poly.type
_entity_poly.pdbx_seq_one_letter_code
_entity_poly.pdbx_strand_id
1 'polypeptide(L)'
;MNFAESLSGCLEDKDILALNNATVYVELLLDGHYGNSNSNENFYAFLTDLSSPGFISNFEKDFFINEFSVQLLYELEESGTFDKIWTLELPEEEDSIEIPIAVLPENEESKELDLSIYYIDPKGDYLKCLNEHSKNDKVIEILNSLSEGLSLSPNLIAGALKEAFNNNEVDDQLSKVVISMECYFSIVNLVDKNTR
;
A
#
# COMPACT_ATOMS: atom_id res chain seq x y z
N MET A 1 -2.17 9.51 -16.01
CA MET A 1 -3.46 9.79 -15.36
C MET A 1 -3.15 10.52 -14.07
N ASN A 2 -4.04 11.41 -13.62
CA ASN A 2 -3.76 12.29 -12.50
C ASN A 2 -4.61 11.83 -11.31
N PHE A 3 -3.98 11.34 -10.25
CA PHE A 3 -4.62 10.80 -9.06
C PHE A 3 -4.32 11.59 -7.79
N ALA A 4 -3.08 12.04 -7.63
CA ALA A 4 -2.57 12.68 -6.43
C ALA A 4 -2.63 14.22 -6.48
N GLU A 5 -3.22 14.83 -7.50
CA GLU A 5 -3.20 16.30 -7.69
C GLU A 5 -3.83 17.07 -6.52
N SER A 6 -4.78 16.46 -5.80
CA SER A 6 -5.37 17.05 -4.61
C SER A 6 -4.37 17.28 -3.48
N LEU A 7 -3.21 16.62 -3.51
CA LEU A 7 -2.11 16.78 -2.56
C LEU A 7 -1.11 17.88 -2.99
N SER A 8 -1.38 18.58 -4.09
CA SER A 8 -0.55 19.70 -4.53
C SER A 8 -0.57 20.83 -3.49
N GLY A 9 0.62 21.35 -3.17
CA GLY A 9 0.78 22.41 -2.16
C GLY A 9 1.10 21.90 -0.76
N CYS A 10 0.99 20.59 -0.53
CA CYS A 10 1.49 19.92 0.66
C CYS A 10 2.60 18.91 0.32
N LEU A 11 2.54 18.26 -0.86
CA LEU A 11 3.64 17.52 -1.46
C LEU A 11 4.30 18.30 -2.62
N GLU A 12 5.54 17.94 -2.95
CA GLU A 12 6.27 18.52 -4.08
C GLU A 12 5.85 17.84 -5.39
N ASP A 13 5.97 18.54 -6.53
CA ASP A 13 5.56 18.02 -7.85
C ASP A 13 6.17 16.66 -8.19
N LYS A 14 7.40 16.40 -7.73
CA LYS A 14 8.08 15.11 -7.92
C LYS A 14 7.39 13.96 -7.16
N ASP A 15 6.84 14.23 -5.97
CA ASP A 15 6.12 13.24 -5.18
C ASP A 15 4.77 12.96 -5.80
N ILE A 16 4.07 14.01 -6.25
CA ILE A 16 2.81 13.88 -6.99
C ILE A 16 3.02 13.02 -8.25
N LEU A 17 4.10 13.27 -8.99
CA LEU A 17 4.44 12.48 -10.16
C LEU A 17 4.73 11.01 -9.81
N ALA A 18 5.50 10.76 -8.76
CA ALA A 18 5.83 9.40 -8.33
C ALA A 18 4.57 8.62 -7.89
N LEU A 19 3.71 9.24 -7.08
CA LEU A 19 2.42 8.67 -6.65
C LEU A 19 1.50 8.38 -7.84
N ASN A 20 1.43 9.32 -8.80
CA ASN A 20 0.65 9.15 -10.02
C ASN A 20 1.17 7.98 -10.87
N ASN A 21 2.48 7.89 -11.08
CA ASN A 21 3.07 6.80 -11.88
C ASN A 21 2.82 5.44 -11.25
N ALA A 22 3.02 5.34 -9.94
CA ALA A 22 2.77 4.13 -9.19
C ALA A 22 1.28 3.71 -9.24
N THR A 23 0.38 4.67 -9.08
CA THR A 23 -1.07 4.42 -9.14
C THR A 23 -1.55 4.04 -10.54
N VAL A 24 -1.01 4.68 -11.59
CA VAL A 24 -1.28 4.31 -13.00
C VAL A 24 -0.84 2.87 -13.25
N TYR A 25 0.33 2.48 -12.77
CA TYR A 25 0.83 1.13 -12.93
C TYR A 25 -0.09 0.10 -12.25
N VAL A 26 -0.50 0.37 -11.01
CA VAL A 26 -1.45 -0.50 -10.30
C VAL A 26 -2.77 -0.60 -11.06
N GLU A 27 -3.34 0.52 -11.51
CA GLU A 27 -4.58 0.52 -12.28
C GLU A 27 -4.48 -0.37 -13.53
N LEU A 28 -3.40 -0.23 -14.31
CA LEU A 28 -3.18 -1.06 -15.50
C LEU A 28 -2.98 -2.54 -15.16
N LEU A 29 -2.30 -2.84 -14.05
CA LEU A 29 -2.12 -4.21 -13.58
C LEU A 29 -3.47 -4.84 -13.17
N LEU A 30 -4.29 -4.09 -12.41
CA LEU A 30 -5.60 -4.54 -11.98
C LEU A 30 -6.57 -4.70 -13.17
N ASP A 31 -6.52 -3.79 -14.14
CA ASP A 31 -7.28 -3.90 -15.39
C ASP A 31 -6.90 -5.17 -16.15
N GLY A 32 -5.61 -5.51 -16.22
CA GLY A 32 -5.14 -6.74 -16.85
C GLY A 32 -5.55 -8.01 -16.10
N HIS A 33 -5.58 -7.97 -14.77
CA HIS A 33 -5.89 -9.12 -13.91
C HIS A 33 -7.39 -9.40 -13.84
N TYR A 34 -8.21 -8.37 -13.64
CA TYR A 34 -9.67 -8.50 -13.43
C TYR A 34 -10.49 -8.30 -14.71
N GLY A 35 -10.01 -7.48 -15.64
CA GLY A 35 -10.67 -7.26 -16.93
C GLY A 35 -12.00 -6.51 -16.88
N ASN A 36 -12.40 -5.91 -15.73
CA ASN A 36 -13.59 -5.07 -15.72
C ASN A 36 -13.29 -3.75 -16.43
N SER A 37 -14.25 -3.25 -17.21
CA SER A 37 -14.14 -1.96 -17.88
C SER A 37 -14.15 -0.77 -16.91
N ASN A 38 -14.59 -0.99 -15.68
CA ASN A 38 -14.65 0.00 -14.63
C ASN A 38 -13.48 -0.19 -13.67
N SER A 39 -12.50 0.71 -13.73
CA SER A 39 -11.32 0.66 -12.85
C SER A 39 -11.69 0.62 -11.37
N ASN A 40 -12.79 1.26 -10.96
CA ASN A 40 -13.22 1.24 -9.56
C ASN A 40 -13.63 -0.18 -9.10
N GLU A 41 -14.24 -0.97 -10.00
CA GLU A 41 -14.56 -2.37 -9.73
C GLU A 41 -13.30 -3.22 -9.59
N ASN A 42 -12.25 -2.92 -10.37
CA ASN A 42 -10.96 -3.62 -10.30
C ASN A 42 -10.25 -3.35 -8.96
N PHE A 43 -10.21 -2.10 -8.50
CA PHE A 43 -9.66 -1.75 -7.18
C PHE A 43 -10.45 -2.37 -6.03
N TYR A 44 -11.78 -2.40 -6.12
CA TYR A 44 -12.61 -3.02 -5.09
C TYR A 44 -12.48 -4.56 -5.07
N ALA A 45 -12.35 -5.19 -6.25
CA ALA A 45 -12.06 -6.61 -6.39
C ALA A 45 -10.70 -6.94 -5.78
N PHE A 46 -9.68 -6.11 -6.04
CA PHE A 46 -8.35 -6.24 -5.44
C PHE A 46 -8.41 -6.25 -3.91
N LEU A 47 -9.06 -5.26 -3.30
CA LEU A 47 -9.23 -5.22 -1.84
C LEU A 47 -9.99 -6.44 -1.30
N THR A 48 -11.00 -6.91 -2.06
CA THR A 48 -11.77 -8.10 -1.70
C THR A 48 -10.92 -9.36 -1.66
N ASP A 49 -10.17 -9.61 -2.72
CA ASP A 49 -9.32 -10.79 -2.83
C ASP A 49 -8.16 -10.73 -1.85
N LEU A 50 -7.56 -9.54 -1.65
CA LEU A 50 -6.47 -9.34 -0.71
C LEU A 50 -6.93 -9.50 0.75
N SER A 51 -8.16 -9.11 1.09
CA SER A 51 -8.75 -9.33 2.42
C SER A 51 -9.18 -10.78 2.69
N SER A 52 -9.23 -11.62 1.65
CA SER A 52 -9.79 -12.96 1.76
C SER A 52 -8.86 -13.93 2.51
N PRO A 53 -9.40 -14.87 3.30
CA PRO A 53 -8.60 -15.96 3.85
C PRO A 53 -7.95 -16.75 2.71
N GLY A 54 -6.62 -16.83 2.70
CA GLY A 54 -5.89 -17.50 1.63
C GLY A 54 -5.65 -16.65 0.37
N PHE A 55 -5.65 -15.31 0.47
CA PHE A 55 -5.40 -14.37 -0.65
C PHE A 55 -4.25 -14.75 -1.59
N ILE A 56 -3.23 -15.46 -1.08
CA ILE A 56 -2.10 -16.00 -1.86
C ILE A 56 -2.58 -16.83 -3.07
N SER A 57 -3.72 -17.53 -2.96
CA SER A 57 -4.26 -18.29 -4.09
C SER A 57 -4.79 -17.40 -5.22
N ASN A 58 -5.03 -16.12 -4.95
CA ASN A 58 -5.55 -15.16 -5.91
C ASN A 58 -4.43 -14.38 -6.62
N PHE A 59 -3.21 -14.38 -6.07
CA PHE A 59 -2.09 -13.62 -6.60
C PHE A 59 -0.83 -14.47 -6.72
N GLU A 60 -0.32 -14.59 -7.95
CA GLU A 60 1.01 -15.15 -8.19
C GLU A 60 2.09 -14.17 -7.69
N LYS A 61 3.28 -14.69 -7.34
CA LYS A 61 4.38 -13.85 -6.81
C LYS A 61 4.76 -12.70 -7.75
N ASP A 62 4.74 -12.95 -9.05
CA ASP A 62 5.08 -11.99 -10.10
C ASP A 62 4.04 -10.85 -10.26
N PHE A 63 2.84 -11.04 -9.74
CA PHE A 63 1.85 -9.96 -9.59
C PHE A 63 2.41 -8.81 -8.74
N PHE A 64 3.13 -9.13 -7.66
CA PHE A 64 3.74 -8.13 -6.78
C PHE A 64 5.21 -7.86 -7.14
N ILE A 65 6.01 -8.90 -7.41
CA ILE A 65 7.44 -8.76 -7.69
C ILE A 65 7.72 -8.99 -9.17
N ASN A 66 7.76 -7.90 -9.93
CA ASN A 66 8.23 -7.87 -11.30
C ASN A 66 9.12 -6.64 -11.55
N GLU A 67 9.72 -6.57 -12.75
CA GLU A 67 10.66 -5.51 -13.10
C GLU A 67 10.08 -4.10 -12.91
N PHE A 68 8.80 -3.90 -13.26
CA PHE A 68 8.16 -2.59 -13.18
C PHE A 68 7.79 -2.20 -11.75
N SER A 69 7.22 -3.11 -10.96
CA SER A 69 6.88 -2.81 -9.56
C SER A 69 8.12 -2.52 -8.72
N VAL A 70 9.20 -3.27 -8.92
CA VAL A 70 10.49 -3.05 -8.24
C VAL A 70 11.14 -1.75 -8.72
N GLN A 71 11.11 -1.45 -10.02
CA GLN A 71 11.64 -0.18 -10.53
C GLN A 71 10.89 1.02 -9.95
N LEU A 72 9.55 0.99 -9.91
CA LEU A 72 8.75 2.08 -9.34
C LEU A 72 8.99 2.25 -7.83
N LEU A 73 9.23 1.16 -7.11
CA LEU A 73 9.65 1.22 -5.71
C LEU A 73 10.98 1.98 -5.57
N TYR A 74 11.97 1.73 -6.44
CA TYR A 74 13.22 2.49 -6.44
C TYR A 74 13.07 3.93 -6.87
N GLU A 75 12.19 4.22 -7.83
CA GLU A 75 11.91 5.61 -8.20
C GLU A 75 11.30 6.39 -7.03
N LEU A 76 10.45 5.76 -6.19
CA LEU A 76 9.95 6.35 -4.95
C LEU A 76 11.07 6.60 -3.93
N GLU A 77 12.03 5.68 -3.80
CA GLU A 77 13.20 5.84 -2.92
C GLU A 77 14.13 6.95 -3.39
N GLU A 78 14.52 6.93 -4.67
CA GLU A 78 15.43 7.91 -5.27
C GLU A 78 14.85 9.32 -5.28
N SER A 79 13.53 9.46 -5.43
CA SER A 79 12.87 10.77 -5.34
C SER A 79 12.79 11.31 -3.91
N GLY A 80 13.02 10.47 -2.89
CA GLY A 80 12.76 10.76 -1.49
C GLY A 80 11.27 10.79 -1.14
N THR A 81 10.40 10.32 -2.05
CA THR A 81 8.96 10.20 -1.79
C THR A 81 8.68 9.04 -0.84
N PHE A 82 9.46 7.96 -0.91
CA PHE A 82 9.38 6.81 -0.03
C PHE A 82 9.42 7.21 1.45
N ASP A 83 10.43 8.01 1.86
CA ASP A 83 10.60 8.45 3.25
C ASP A 83 9.52 9.41 3.73
N LYS A 84 8.73 10.00 2.81
CA LYS A 84 7.56 10.83 3.17
C LYS A 84 6.32 9.98 3.43
N ILE A 85 6.32 8.73 2.97
CA ILE A 85 5.20 7.78 3.12
C ILE A 85 5.50 6.82 4.26
N TRP A 86 6.70 6.21 4.28
CA TRP A 86 7.01 5.10 5.17
C TRP A 86 8.28 5.32 6.01
N THR A 87 8.31 4.66 7.17
CA THR A 87 9.44 4.64 8.10
C THR A 87 9.71 3.25 8.66
N LEU A 88 10.96 2.97 9.00
CA LEU A 88 11.37 1.79 9.78
C LEU A 88 11.26 2.02 11.30
N GLU A 89 11.08 3.28 11.73
CA GLU A 89 10.99 3.62 13.15
C GLU A 89 9.59 3.29 13.67
N LEU A 90 9.48 2.23 14.48
CA LEU A 90 8.30 2.02 15.31
C LEU A 90 8.15 3.20 16.29
N PRO A 91 6.93 3.70 16.55
CA PRO A 91 6.67 4.39 17.81
C PRO A 91 7.03 3.43 18.95
N GLU A 92 7.78 3.91 19.93
CA GLU A 92 8.33 3.08 21.01
C GLU A 92 7.24 2.18 21.65
N GLU A 93 7.59 0.90 21.82
CA GLU A 93 6.82 -0.22 22.41
C GLU A 93 5.90 -1.03 21.46
N GLU A 94 6.40 -2.15 20.91
CA GLU A 94 5.72 -3.45 21.08
C GLU A 94 6.64 -4.64 20.77
N ASP A 95 6.42 -5.71 21.54
CA ASP A 95 7.11 -7.00 21.48
C ASP A 95 7.02 -7.63 20.07
N SER A 96 8.06 -8.36 19.68
CA SER A 96 8.21 -9.10 18.43
C SER A 96 6.88 -9.63 17.85
N ILE A 97 6.43 -9.01 16.77
CA ILE A 97 5.18 -9.37 16.09
C ILE A 97 5.46 -10.49 15.09
N GLU A 98 4.87 -11.67 15.32
CA GLU A 98 4.81 -12.73 14.32
C GLU A 98 3.85 -12.32 13.20
N ILE A 99 4.37 -11.75 12.11
CA ILE A 99 3.58 -11.55 10.90
C ILE A 99 3.51 -12.90 10.17
N PRO A 100 2.33 -13.50 9.98
CA PRO A 100 2.18 -14.63 9.07
C PRO A 100 2.34 -14.11 7.63
N ILE A 101 3.57 -13.94 7.16
CA ILE A 101 3.86 -13.51 5.79
C ILE A 101 3.80 -14.74 4.90
N ALA A 102 2.63 -15.00 4.37
CA ALA A 102 2.41 -16.10 3.47
C ALA A 102 2.86 -15.82 2.01
N VAL A 103 3.58 -14.70 1.80
CA VAL A 103 4.15 -14.26 0.51
C VAL A 103 5.67 -14.48 0.44
N LEU A 104 6.32 -14.84 1.57
CA LEU A 104 7.73 -15.21 1.58
C LEU A 104 7.87 -16.68 1.14
N PRO A 105 8.91 -17.03 0.36
CA PRO A 105 9.13 -18.41 -0.06
C PRO A 105 9.29 -19.34 1.15
N GLU A 106 8.69 -20.53 1.08
CA GLU A 106 8.80 -21.59 2.09
C GLU A 106 10.26 -21.95 2.35
N ASN A 107 10.87 -21.35 3.37
CA ASN A 107 12.03 -21.90 4.02
C ASN A 107 11.54 -22.63 5.27
N GLU A 108 11.71 -23.95 5.27
CA GLU A 108 11.55 -24.79 6.45
C GLU A 108 12.40 -24.23 7.60
N GLU A 109 11.83 -24.24 8.81
CA GLU A 109 12.30 -23.67 10.08
C GLU A 109 11.89 -22.21 10.32
N SER A 110 10.97 -22.04 11.29
CA SER A 110 10.65 -20.80 11.98
C SER A 110 11.90 -20.25 12.68
N LYS A 111 12.82 -19.68 11.91
CA LYS A 111 13.74 -18.67 12.43
C LYS A 111 12.92 -17.40 12.55
N GLU A 112 13.04 -16.72 13.69
CA GLU A 112 12.68 -15.30 13.78
C GLU A 112 13.35 -14.61 12.59
N LEU A 113 12.55 -14.36 11.54
CA LEU A 113 13.01 -13.59 10.40
C LEU A 113 13.07 -12.16 10.93
N ASP A 114 14.28 -11.60 10.97
CA ASP A 114 14.48 -10.17 11.20
C ASP A 114 13.94 -9.43 9.97
N LEU A 115 12.64 -9.19 9.99
CA LEU A 115 11.91 -8.62 8.87
C LEU A 115 12.02 -7.11 8.93
N SER A 116 12.49 -6.51 7.84
CA SER A 116 12.38 -5.06 7.66
C SER A 116 10.93 -4.73 7.31
N ILE A 117 10.16 -4.34 8.32
CA ILE A 117 8.77 -3.90 8.20
C ILE A 117 8.75 -2.38 8.21
N TYR A 118 8.16 -1.81 7.17
CA TYR A 118 7.97 -0.38 7.04
C TYR A 118 6.52 -0.03 7.40
N TYR A 119 6.36 1.04 8.18
CA TYR A 119 5.08 1.56 8.64
C TYR A 119 4.80 2.89 7.95
N ILE A 120 3.53 3.29 7.85
CA ILE A 120 3.20 4.66 7.44
C ILE A 120 3.86 5.62 8.43
N ASP A 121 4.64 6.58 7.95
CA ASP A 121 5.30 7.56 8.82
C ASP A 121 4.24 8.50 9.43
N PRO A 122 4.02 8.46 10.77
CA PRO A 122 3.07 9.34 11.44
C PRO A 122 3.42 10.83 11.31
N LYS A 123 4.68 11.15 10.99
CA LYS A 123 5.18 12.51 10.76
C LYS A 123 5.45 12.79 9.28
N GLY A 124 5.19 11.81 8.41
CA GLY A 124 5.42 11.91 6.97
C GLY A 124 4.48 12.92 6.32
N ASP A 125 5.00 13.66 5.34
CA ASP A 125 4.20 14.66 4.62
C ASP A 125 3.01 14.00 3.90
N TYR A 126 3.13 12.73 3.50
CA TYR A 126 2.04 11.99 2.85
C TYR A 126 0.81 11.85 3.75
N LEU A 127 0.96 11.30 4.96
CA LEU A 127 -0.17 11.09 5.87
C LEU A 127 -0.78 12.43 6.30
N LYS A 128 0.05 13.43 6.55
CA LYS A 128 -0.40 14.79 6.85
C LYS A 128 -1.24 15.35 5.70
N CYS A 129 -0.78 15.24 4.47
CA CYS A 129 -1.50 15.65 3.27
C CYS A 129 -2.84 14.93 3.12
N LEU A 130 -2.87 13.61 3.34
CA LEU A 130 -4.10 12.83 3.27
C LEU A 130 -5.12 13.31 4.30
N ASN A 131 -4.70 13.58 5.55
CA ASN A 131 -5.56 14.13 6.60
C ASN A 131 -6.20 15.47 6.19
N GLU A 132 -5.49 16.32 5.45
CA GLU A 132 -5.97 17.64 5.03
C GLU A 132 -6.89 17.59 3.80
N HIS A 133 -6.72 16.61 2.91
CA HIS A 133 -7.34 16.59 1.58
C HIS A 133 -8.30 15.43 1.31
N SER A 134 -8.24 14.35 2.07
CA SER A 134 -9.19 13.25 1.94
C SER A 134 -10.59 13.66 2.40
N LYS A 135 -11.60 13.15 1.68
CA LYS A 135 -13.02 13.31 2.05
C LYS A 135 -13.57 12.11 2.80
N ASN A 136 -12.77 11.05 2.98
CA ASN A 136 -13.18 9.82 3.63
C ASN A 136 -12.54 9.71 5.01
N ASP A 137 -13.27 10.19 6.03
CA ASP A 137 -12.83 10.20 7.42
C ASP A 137 -12.46 8.81 7.94
N LYS A 138 -13.13 7.74 7.47
CA LYS A 138 -12.84 6.36 7.89
C LYS A 138 -11.49 5.87 7.36
N VAL A 139 -11.16 6.22 6.11
CA VAL A 139 -9.84 5.89 5.55
C VAL A 139 -8.77 6.60 6.36
N ILE A 140 -8.98 7.86 6.69
CA ILE A 140 -8.03 8.63 7.51
C ILE A 140 -7.88 8.05 8.92
N GLU A 141 -8.96 7.63 9.56
CA GLU A 141 -8.91 6.93 10.85
C GLU A 141 -8.04 5.66 10.76
N ILE A 142 -8.25 4.84 9.73
CA ILE A 142 -7.44 3.63 9.50
C ILE A 142 -5.96 3.97 9.32
N LEU A 143 -5.63 4.94 8.46
CA LEU A 143 -4.24 5.30 8.18
C LEU A 143 -3.52 5.88 9.41
N ASN A 144 -4.21 6.70 10.20
CA ASN A 144 -3.65 7.21 11.45
C ASN A 144 -3.41 6.06 12.45
N SER A 145 -4.34 5.12 12.59
CA SER A 145 -4.14 3.93 13.44
C SER A 145 -2.97 3.05 12.96
N LEU A 146 -2.76 2.91 11.65
CA LEU A 146 -1.59 2.21 11.10
C LEU A 146 -0.27 2.91 11.43
N SER A 147 -0.27 4.25 11.43
CA SER A 147 0.91 5.05 11.76
C SER A 147 1.28 5.03 13.26
N GLU A 148 0.35 4.61 14.12
CA GLU A 148 0.57 4.44 15.57
C GLU A 148 1.26 3.11 15.93
N GLY A 149 1.77 2.37 14.95
CA GLY A 149 2.54 1.15 15.19
C GLY A 149 1.71 -0.14 15.19
N LEU A 150 0.42 -0.08 14.85
CA LEU A 150 -0.37 -1.28 14.59
C LEU A 150 0.19 -1.99 13.36
N SER A 151 1.02 -3.02 13.57
CA SER A 151 1.51 -3.90 12.52
C SER A 151 0.39 -4.80 12.00
N LEU A 152 -0.53 -4.22 11.24
CA LEU A 152 -1.55 -4.98 10.53
C LEU A 152 -0.94 -5.63 9.29
N SER A 153 -1.18 -6.93 9.16
CA SER A 153 -0.81 -7.64 7.93
C SER A 153 -1.58 -7.05 6.73
N PRO A 154 -1.02 -7.09 5.50
CA PRO A 154 -1.62 -6.45 4.33
C PRO A 154 -3.09 -6.86 4.04
N ASN A 155 -3.48 -8.09 4.37
CA ASN A 155 -4.87 -8.55 4.25
C ASN A 155 -5.82 -7.84 5.24
N LEU A 156 -5.36 -7.52 6.45
CA LEU A 156 -6.13 -6.77 7.44
C LEU A 156 -6.29 -5.31 7.03
N ILE A 157 -5.22 -4.70 6.50
CA ILE A 157 -5.27 -3.35 5.91
C ILE A 157 -6.28 -3.32 4.76
N ALA A 158 -6.20 -4.28 3.83
CA ALA A 158 -7.12 -4.39 2.71
C ALA A 158 -8.57 -4.58 3.17
N GLY A 159 -8.80 -5.40 4.22
CA GLY A 159 -10.12 -5.60 4.82
C GLY A 159 -10.68 -4.32 5.43
N ALA A 160 -9.88 -3.59 6.21
CA ALA A 160 -10.28 -2.33 6.82
C ALA A 160 -10.61 -1.27 5.76
N LEU A 161 -9.74 -1.11 4.75
CA LEU A 161 -9.97 -0.18 3.64
C LEU A 161 -11.21 -0.58 2.82
N LYS A 162 -11.41 -1.86 2.54
CA LYS A 162 -12.62 -2.36 1.88
C LYS A 162 -13.90 -2.00 2.63
N GLU A 163 -13.90 -2.08 3.96
CA GLU A 163 -15.06 -1.70 4.79
C GLU A 163 -15.26 -0.18 4.87
N ALA A 164 -14.17 0.59 4.75
CA ALA A 164 -14.20 2.04 4.72
C ALA A 164 -14.67 2.61 3.38
N PHE A 165 -14.51 1.87 2.29
CA PHE A 165 -15.04 2.22 0.97
C PHE A 165 -16.42 1.59 0.73
N ASN A 166 -17.44 2.41 0.52
CA ASN A 166 -18.65 1.98 -0.15
C ASN A 166 -18.39 1.80 -1.67
N ASN A 167 -19.29 1.11 -2.39
CA ASN A 167 -19.12 0.82 -3.83
C ASN A 167 -18.89 2.06 -4.73
N ASN A 168 -19.21 3.27 -4.26
CA ASN A 168 -18.98 4.53 -4.97
C ASN A 168 -17.74 5.30 -4.46
N GLU A 169 -17.11 4.91 -3.35
CA GLU A 169 -16.00 5.66 -2.72
C GLU A 169 -14.61 5.29 -3.24
N VAL A 170 -14.50 4.17 -3.98
CA VAL A 170 -13.30 3.87 -4.81
C VAL A 170 -13.22 4.82 -6.03
N ASP A 171 -14.28 5.57 -6.32
CA ASP A 171 -14.31 6.57 -7.40
C ASP A 171 -13.47 7.82 -7.10
N ASP A 172 -13.06 8.01 -5.85
CA ASP A 172 -12.14 9.09 -5.52
C ASP A 172 -10.72 8.73 -5.93
N GLN A 173 -10.09 9.64 -6.68
CA GLN A 173 -8.73 9.47 -7.19
C GLN A 173 -7.71 9.24 -6.08
N LEU A 174 -7.90 9.89 -4.92
CA LEU A 174 -7.02 9.75 -3.78
C LEU A 174 -7.18 8.39 -3.10
N SER A 175 -8.39 7.81 -3.11
CA SER A 175 -8.62 6.44 -2.66
C SER A 175 -7.74 5.44 -3.43
N LYS A 176 -7.59 5.63 -4.76
CA LYS A 176 -6.73 4.76 -5.58
C LYS A 176 -5.25 4.92 -5.24
N VAL A 177 -4.81 6.13 -4.90
CA VAL A 177 -3.44 6.36 -4.40
C VAL A 177 -3.23 5.59 -3.09
N VAL A 178 -4.15 5.72 -2.13
CA VAL A 178 -4.09 5.01 -0.84
C VAL A 178 -4.04 3.50 -1.03
N ILE A 179 -4.91 2.93 -1.86
CA ILE A 179 -4.91 1.48 -2.13
C ILE A 179 -3.59 1.06 -2.79
N SER A 180 -3.10 1.85 -3.74
CA SER A 180 -1.83 1.54 -4.42
C SER A 180 -0.65 1.54 -3.45
N MET A 181 -0.56 2.54 -2.57
CA MET A 181 0.56 2.64 -1.63
C MET A 181 0.43 1.63 -0.50
N GLU A 182 -0.71 1.62 0.21
CA GLU A 182 -0.86 0.89 1.46
C GLU A 182 -1.23 -0.58 1.30
N CYS A 183 -1.72 -1.00 0.12
CA CYS A 183 -1.99 -2.41 -0.14
C CYS A 183 -1.03 -3.01 -1.17
N TYR A 184 -0.77 -2.36 -2.30
CA TYR A 184 0.08 -2.95 -3.33
C TYR A 184 1.57 -2.73 -3.03
N PHE A 185 2.03 -1.48 -2.99
CA PHE A 185 3.45 -1.18 -2.83
C PHE A 185 3.99 -1.49 -1.43
N SER A 186 3.16 -1.49 -0.40
CA SER A 186 3.52 -2.03 0.93
C SER A 186 3.92 -3.51 0.86
N ILE A 187 3.19 -4.33 0.07
CA ILE A 187 3.54 -5.74 -0.17
C ILE A 187 4.79 -5.85 -1.04
N VAL A 188 4.90 -5.06 -2.11
CA VAL A 188 6.10 -5.04 -2.96
C VAL A 188 7.34 -4.74 -2.14
N ASN A 189 7.28 -3.71 -1.28
CA ASN A 189 8.35 -3.33 -0.39
C ASN A 189 8.68 -4.43 0.61
N LEU A 190 7.66 -4.98 1.29
CA LEU A 190 7.85 -6.09 2.24
C LEU A 190 8.56 -7.28 1.58
N VAL A 191 8.17 -7.66 0.37
CA VAL A 191 8.77 -8.81 -0.31
C VAL A 191 10.16 -8.46 -0.87
N ASP A 192 10.37 -7.31 -1.51
CA ASP A 192 11.68 -6.91 -2.06
C ASP A 192 12.75 -6.77 -0.96
N LYS A 193 12.41 -6.15 0.17
CA LYS A 193 13.34 -5.93 1.28
C LYS A 193 13.71 -7.20 2.04
N ASN A 194 12.88 -8.24 1.98
CA ASN A 194 13.05 -9.47 2.77
C ASN A 194 13.32 -10.72 1.91
N THR A 195 13.52 -10.56 0.59
CA THR A 195 13.92 -11.65 -0.32
C THR A 195 15.28 -11.43 -0.99
N ARG A 196 15.95 -10.32 -0.69
CA ARG A 196 17.33 -10.01 -1.10
C ARG A 196 18.33 -10.39 -0.02
#